data_AF-H6SSM6-F1
#
_entry.id   AF-H6SSM6-F1
#
_cell.length_a   1.000
_cell.length_b   1.000
_cell.length_c   1.000
_cell.angle_alpha   90.00
_cell.angle_beta   90.00
_cell.angle_gamma   90.00
#
_symmetry.space_group_name_H-M   'P 1'
#
loop_
_entity.id
_entity.type
_entity.pdbx_description
1 polymer ?
#
loop_
_entity_poly.entity_id
_entity_poly.type
_entity_poly.pdbx_seq_one_letter_code
_entity_poly.pdbx_strand_id
1 'polypeptide(L)'
;MPSSFDPQRRMPRSGVRRPRAIPAARPRGGAPRGGNRPVPILSQASDQDIACHTISVLVDNEAGVLARVIGLFSGRGYNIESLTVAEVNAQEHLSRITLVTSGTPMIIEQIKAQLGRLVPVHKVSDLTVEGPHVSRELALVKVAGTGEKRVESLRIADIFRARVVDSTNESFVFEIVGKTEKINAFIALMEPLGLTDVTRTGVAAIARGCDPI
;
A
#
# COMPACT_ATOMS: atom_id res chain seq x y z
N MET A 1 -69.89 -25.79 46.52
CA MET A 1 -68.97 -26.70 45.81
C MET A 1 -67.87 -25.85 45.13
N PRO A 2 -66.64 -26.37 44.91
CA PRO A 2 -65.36 -25.64 45.03
C PRO A 2 -64.84 -25.03 43.70
N SER A 3 -63.67 -24.35 43.58
CA SER A 3 -62.46 -24.37 44.43
C SER A 3 -61.59 -23.10 44.49
N SER A 4 -60.83 -23.03 45.58
CA SER A 4 -59.57 -22.32 45.90
C SER A 4 -58.37 -22.50 44.96
N PHE A 5 -57.51 -21.47 44.80
CA PHE A 5 -56.10 -21.44 45.28
C PHE A 5 -55.43 -20.07 45.01
N ASP A 6 -54.54 -19.60 45.90
CA ASP A 6 -53.91 -18.25 45.91
C ASP A 6 -52.36 -18.36 46.09
N PRO A 7 -51.51 -17.40 45.65
CA PRO A 7 -50.09 -17.65 45.42
C PRO A 7 -49.14 -17.17 46.53
N GLN A 8 -47.98 -17.81 46.67
CA GLN A 8 -46.89 -17.32 47.53
C GLN A 8 -45.69 -16.77 46.73
N ARG A 9 -45.45 -15.47 46.89
CA ARG A 9 -44.21 -14.78 46.47
C ARG A 9 -43.05 -15.09 47.43
N ARG A 10 -41.80 -15.07 46.94
CA ARG A 10 -40.59 -14.99 47.78
C ARG A 10 -39.59 -13.91 47.33
N MET A 11 -39.33 -12.97 48.25
CA MET A 11 -38.01 -12.37 48.57
C MET A 11 -37.33 -11.47 47.47
N PRO A 12 -36.23 -10.74 47.79
CA PRO A 12 -36.35 -9.47 48.52
C PRO A 12 -35.51 -8.31 47.92
N ARG A 13 -35.70 -7.08 48.42
CA ARG A 13 -34.70 -5.99 48.30
C ARG A 13 -34.57 -5.22 49.62
N SER A 14 -33.52 -5.49 50.38
CA SER A 14 -33.14 -4.73 51.58
C SER A 14 -31.99 -3.77 51.26
N GLY A 15 -32.27 -2.47 51.30
CA GLY A 15 -31.24 -1.44 51.17
C GLY A 15 -30.48 -1.23 52.47
N VAL A 16 -29.15 -1.29 52.43
CA VAL A 16 -28.28 -0.95 53.56
C VAL A 16 -27.54 0.36 53.26
N ARG A 17 -27.78 1.38 54.10
CA ARG A 17 -27.12 2.69 54.02
C ARG A 17 -25.63 2.57 54.34
N ARG A 18 -24.78 3.34 53.65
CA ARG A 18 -23.42 3.66 54.09
C ARG A 18 -23.36 5.09 54.63
N PRO A 19 -22.67 5.36 55.76
CA PRO A 19 -22.55 6.71 56.33
C PRO A 19 -21.49 7.57 55.62
N ARG A 20 -21.64 8.89 55.69
CA ARG A 20 -20.62 9.87 55.29
C ARG A 20 -19.48 9.92 56.33
N ALA A 21 -18.26 10.15 55.85
CA ALA A 21 -17.10 10.53 56.68
C ALA A 21 -16.41 11.78 56.11
N ILE A 22 -15.65 12.46 56.97
CA ILE A 22 -15.21 13.87 56.87
C ILE A 22 -13.80 13.97 56.24
N PRO A 23 -13.43 15.05 55.52
CA PRO A 23 -12.11 15.18 54.90
C PRO A 23 -10.98 15.34 55.93
N ALA A 24 -9.88 14.62 55.75
CA ALA A 24 -8.66 14.74 56.54
C ALA A 24 -7.54 15.46 55.75
N ALA A 25 -6.74 16.26 56.47
CA ALA A 25 -5.80 17.22 55.89
C ALA A 25 -4.49 16.61 55.35
N ARG A 26 -3.79 17.38 54.49
CA ARG A 26 -2.49 17.05 53.93
C ARG A 26 -1.38 17.01 55.00
N PRO A 27 -0.48 16.01 55.00
CA PRO A 27 0.87 16.15 55.52
C PRO A 27 1.77 16.83 54.48
N ARG A 28 2.64 17.76 54.91
CA ARG A 28 3.80 18.18 54.12
C ARG A 28 4.89 17.11 54.28
N GLY A 29 5.30 16.44 53.20
CA GLY A 29 6.44 15.53 53.16
C GLY A 29 7.50 16.04 52.18
N GLY A 30 8.76 16.05 52.60
CA GLY A 30 9.88 16.64 51.84
C GLY A 30 10.31 15.85 50.61
N ALA A 31 11.04 16.52 49.72
CA ALA A 31 11.51 15.95 48.45
C ALA A 31 12.68 14.95 48.65
N PRO A 32 12.63 13.76 48.03
CA PRO A 32 13.82 12.96 47.76
C PRO A 32 14.56 13.54 46.55
N ARG A 33 15.85 13.84 46.70
CA ARG A 33 16.77 13.96 45.55
C ARG A 33 16.97 12.57 44.94
N GLY A 34 17.03 12.47 43.60
CA GLY A 34 17.29 11.18 42.94
C GLY A 34 16.56 10.93 41.62
N GLY A 35 16.06 11.96 40.95
CA GLY A 35 15.52 11.79 39.60
C GLY A 35 16.63 11.60 38.57
N ASN A 36 16.98 10.36 38.27
CA ASN A 36 17.82 10.01 37.13
C ASN A 36 17.05 10.41 35.85
N ARG A 37 17.27 11.64 35.36
CA ARG A 37 16.67 12.08 34.10
C ARG A 37 17.30 11.26 32.98
N PRO A 38 16.54 10.50 32.18
CA PRO A 38 17.07 10.01 30.93
C PRO A 38 17.47 11.24 30.13
N VAL A 39 18.76 11.37 29.81
CA VAL A 39 19.19 12.25 28.72
C VAL A 39 18.41 11.80 27.49
N PRO A 40 17.72 12.71 26.78
CA PRO A 40 17.13 12.35 25.51
C PRO A 40 18.30 11.97 24.60
N ILE A 41 18.41 10.69 24.29
CA ILE A 41 19.27 10.22 23.21
C ILE A 41 18.65 10.84 21.97
N LEU A 42 19.20 11.97 21.53
CA LEU A 42 19.03 12.46 20.17
C LEU A 42 19.53 11.34 19.27
N SER A 43 18.60 10.53 18.75
CA SER A 43 18.88 9.58 17.70
C SER A 43 19.20 10.38 16.45
N GLN A 44 20.45 10.83 16.34
CA GLN A 44 21.05 11.30 15.10
C GLN A 44 21.31 10.11 14.19
N ALA A 45 20.24 9.39 13.84
CA ALA A 45 20.15 8.80 12.53
C ALA A 45 19.66 9.93 11.61
N SER A 46 20.53 10.38 10.70
CA SER A 46 20.06 11.13 9.55
C SER A 46 19.37 10.16 8.59
N ASP A 47 18.16 9.74 8.94
CA ASP A 47 17.22 9.23 7.95
C ASP A 47 16.95 10.40 7.00
N GLN A 48 17.70 10.43 5.90
CA GLN A 48 17.26 11.14 4.71
C GLN A 48 16.02 10.40 4.24
N ASP A 49 14.84 10.98 4.47
CA ASP A 49 13.54 10.33 4.24
C ASP A 49 13.54 9.56 2.92
N ILE A 50 13.49 8.23 3.01
CA ILE A 50 13.45 7.35 1.84
C ILE A 50 12.04 7.45 1.27
N ALA A 51 11.91 8.14 0.14
CA ALA A 51 10.65 8.37 -0.53
C ALA A 51 10.50 7.45 -1.75
N CYS A 52 9.26 7.13 -2.10
CA CYS A 52 8.91 6.41 -3.32
C CYS A 52 8.68 7.42 -4.46
N HIS A 53 9.45 7.31 -5.53
CA HIS A 53 9.41 8.19 -6.70
C HIS A 53 8.94 7.44 -7.93
N THR A 54 8.02 8.06 -8.69
CA THR A 54 7.54 7.55 -9.98
C THR A 54 8.20 8.34 -11.11
N ILE A 55 9.18 7.72 -11.78
CA ILE A 55 9.96 8.33 -12.86
C ILE A 55 9.38 7.86 -14.20
N SER A 56 9.03 8.81 -15.06
CA SER A 56 8.64 8.57 -16.45
C SER A 56 9.82 8.92 -17.36
N VAL A 57 10.25 7.97 -18.19
CA VAL A 57 11.34 8.14 -19.15
C VAL A 57 10.81 7.90 -20.57
N LEU A 58 10.98 8.87 -21.45
CA LEU A 58 10.71 8.74 -22.88
C LEU A 58 11.99 8.32 -23.60
N VAL A 59 11.93 7.20 -24.32
CA VAL A 59 13.09 6.54 -24.93
C VAL A 59 12.82 6.07 -26.35
N ASP A 60 13.87 5.87 -27.14
CA ASP A 60 13.79 5.17 -28.42
C ASP A 60 13.30 3.73 -28.22
N ASN A 61 12.39 3.27 -29.09
CA ASN A 61 11.87 1.91 -29.14
C ASN A 61 12.84 0.96 -29.89
N GLU A 62 14.11 0.98 -29.48
CA GLU A 62 15.19 0.19 -30.09
C GLU A 62 15.64 -0.98 -29.22
N ALA A 63 16.14 -2.03 -29.89
CA ALA A 63 16.74 -3.19 -29.22
C ALA A 63 17.89 -2.76 -28.29
N GLY A 64 17.86 -3.24 -27.04
CA GLY A 64 18.88 -2.96 -26.04
C GLY A 64 18.77 -1.62 -25.31
N VAL A 65 17.82 -0.74 -25.66
CA VAL A 65 17.54 0.49 -24.86
C VAL A 65 17.10 0.12 -23.44
N LEU A 66 16.13 -0.79 -23.30
CA LEU A 66 15.67 -1.28 -22.00
C LEU A 66 16.81 -1.91 -21.19
N ALA A 67 17.68 -2.71 -21.81
CA ALA A 67 18.83 -3.31 -21.14
C ALA A 67 19.84 -2.27 -20.61
N ARG A 68 20.07 -1.18 -21.36
CA ARG A 68 20.91 -0.05 -20.89
C ARG A 68 20.29 0.66 -19.70
N VAL A 69 18.97 0.90 -19.72
CA VAL A 69 18.24 1.52 -18.61
C VAL A 69 18.30 0.64 -17.36
N ILE A 70 17.96 -0.64 -17.46
CA ILE A 70 18.04 -1.59 -16.33
C ILE A 70 19.46 -1.72 -15.78
N GLY A 71 20.47 -1.81 -16.65
CA GLY A 71 21.87 -1.96 -16.25
C GLY A 71 22.39 -0.83 -15.36
N LEU A 72 21.83 0.38 -15.48
CA LEU A 72 22.12 1.52 -14.61
C LEU A 72 21.66 1.28 -13.17
N PHE A 73 20.48 0.69 -12.98
CA PHE A 73 19.94 0.33 -11.66
C PHE A 73 20.70 -0.85 -11.06
N SER A 74 20.86 -1.94 -11.81
CA SER A 74 21.59 -3.13 -11.35
C SER A 74 23.05 -2.84 -11.00
N GLY A 75 23.74 -2.03 -11.82
CA GLY A 75 25.15 -1.69 -11.62
C GLY A 75 25.44 -0.81 -10.39
N ARG A 76 24.41 -0.18 -9.79
CA ARG A 76 24.53 0.65 -8.57
C ARG A 76 23.74 0.13 -7.38
N GLY A 77 23.03 -1.00 -7.53
CA GLY A 77 22.18 -1.55 -6.48
C GLY A 77 20.96 -0.69 -6.15
N TYR A 78 20.46 0.10 -7.11
CA TYR A 78 19.24 0.89 -6.93
C TYR A 78 18.01 -0.03 -6.94
N ASN A 79 17.10 0.17 -5.99
CA ASN A 79 15.89 -0.65 -5.86
C ASN A 79 14.88 -0.34 -6.98
N ILE A 80 14.28 -1.37 -7.58
CA ILE A 80 13.17 -1.24 -8.54
C ILE A 80 11.95 -1.89 -7.92
N GLU A 81 10.96 -1.08 -7.55
CA GLU A 81 9.67 -1.57 -7.02
C GLU A 81 8.71 -1.94 -8.14
N SER A 82 8.77 -1.20 -9.25
CA SER A 82 7.95 -1.45 -10.43
C SER A 82 8.63 -0.93 -11.68
N LEU A 83 8.45 -1.62 -12.80
CA LEU A 83 8.85 -1.17 -14.12
C LEU A 83 7.82 -1.63 -15.16
N THR A 84 7.35 -0.69 -15.96
CA THR A 84 6.42 -0.92 -17.07
C THR A 84 6.95 -0.22 -18.30
N VAL A 85 6.91 -0.88 -19.46
CA VAL A 85 7.33 -0.31 -20.75
C VAL A 85 6.19 -0.47 -21.73
N ALA A 86 5.87 0.60 -22.46
CA ALA A 86 4.91 0.56 -23.55
C ALA A 86 5.34 1.53 -24.66
N GLU A 87 5.12 1.13 -25.91
CA GLU A 87 5.22 2.04 -27.05
C GLU A 87 4.13 3.12 -26.94
N VAL A 88 4.50 4.38 -27.11
CA VAL A 88 3.60 5.54 -27.01
C VAL A 88 3.42 6.28 -28.33
N ASN A 89 4.40 6.18 -29.24
CA ASN A 89 4.29 6.69 -30.61
C ASN A 89 4.98 5.70 -31.57
N ALA A 90 4.19 5.00 -32.39
CA ALA A 90 4.71 4.03 -33.35
C ALA A 90 5.33 4.67 -34.61
N GLN A 91 4.95 5.91 -34.93
CA GLN A 91 5.47 6.68 -36.06
C GLN A 91 6.85 7.29 -35.77
N GLU A 92 7.09 7.69 -34.51
CA GLU A 92 8.37 8.22 -34.04
C GLU A 92 9.24 7.14 -33.37
N HIS A 93 8.76 5.89 -33.30
CA HIS A 93 9.38 4.78 -32.58
C HIS A 93 9.77 5.15 -31.14
N LEU A 94 8.83 5.73 -30.38
CA LEU A 94 9.04 6.14 -28.99
C LEU A 94 8.30 5.23 -28.02
N SER A 95 9.03 4.79 -27.00
CA SER A 95 8.53 4.02 -25.87
C SER A 95 8.61 4.84 -24.58
N ARG A 96 7.63 4.68 -23.69
CA ARG A 96 7.66 5.24 -22.34
C ARG A 96 7.94 4.12 -21.34
N ILE A 97 8.99 4.31 -20.56
CA ILE A 97 9.30 3.50 -19.37
C ILE A 97 8.74 4.24 -18.17
N THR A 98 7.82 3.63 -17.44
CA THR A 98 7.44 4.07 -16.09
C THR A 98 8.19 3.21 -15.09
N LEU A 99 8.89 3.85 -14.16
CA LEU A 99 9.68 3.21 -13.11
C LEU A 99 9.21 3.73 -11.75
N VAL A 100 9.03 2.81 -10.80
CA VAL A 100 8.83 3.14 -9.39
C VAL A 100 10.05 2.66 -8.61
N THR A 101 10.67 3.57 -7.86
CA THR A 101 11.91 3.33 -7.12
C THR A 101 11.88 4.06 -5.78
N SER A 102 12.46 3.47 -4.74
CA SER A 102 12.63 4.07 -3.42
C SER A 102 14.08 4.47 -3.18
N GLY A 103 14.28 5.68 -2.65
CA GLY A 103 15.61 6.19 -2.36
C GLY A 103 15.58 7.53 -1.64
N THR A 104 16.76 8.03 -1.25
CA THR A 104 16.91 9.40 -0.75
C THR A 104 16.85 10.39 -1.92
N PRO A 105 16.44 11.66 -1.73
CA PRO A 105 16.36 12.64 -2.81
C PRO A 105 17.67 12.80 -3.61
N MET A 106 18.82 12.65 -2.96
CA MET A 106 20.14 12.67 -3.61
C MET A 106 20.34 11.49 -4.57
N ILE A 107 19.86 10.29 -4.22
CA ILE A 107 19.92 9.11 -5.09
C ILE A 107 18.98 9.27 -6.29
N ILE A 108 17.77 9.79 -6.08
CA ILE A 108 16.80 10.02 -7.16
C ILE A 108 17.32 11.04 -8.17
N GLU A 109 17.90 12.17 -7.72
CA GLU A 109 18.54 13.13 -8.63
C GLU A 109 19.74 12.54 -9.37
N GLN A 110 20.53 11.67 -8.73
CA GLN A 110 21.59 10.92 -9.43
C GLN A 110 21.04 9.98 -10.50
N ILE A 111 19.94 9.27 -10.23
CA ILE A 111 19.26 8.40 -11.20
C ILE A 111 18.77 9.23 -12.39
N LYS A 112 18.05 10.34 -12.15
CA LYS A 112 17.56 11.25 -13.20
C LYS A 112 18.71 11.80 -14.06
N ALA A 113 19.78 12.28 -13.41
CA ALA A 113 20.95 12.83 -14.09
C ALA A 113 21.76 11.78 -14.88
N GLN A 114 21.73 10.51 -14.48
CA GLN A 114 22.37 9.42 -15.25
C GLN A 114 21.49 8.96 -16.41
N LEU A 115 20.17 8.84 -16.23
CA LEU A 115 19.22 8.51 -17.29
C LEU A 115 19.23 9.57 -18.40
N GLY A 116 19.20 10.86 -18.04
CA GLY A 116 19.27 11.96 -19.01
C GLY A 116 20.62 12.12 -19.73
N ARG A 117 21.62 11.28 -19.44
CA ARG A 117 22.90 11.20 -20.19
C ARG A 117 22.94 10.01 -21.16
N LEU A 118 21.95 9.12 -21.13
CA LEU A 118 21.86 8.03 -22.08
C LEU A 118 21.37 8.58 -23.42
N VAL A 119 22.16 8.38 -24.48
CA VAL A 119 21.81 8.80 -25.85
C VAL A 119 20.37 8.46 -26.28
N PRO A 120 19.79 7.27 -25.98
CA PRO A 120 18.42 6.95 -26.40
C PRO A 120 17.31 7.52 -25.50
N VAL A 121 17.63 8.41 -24.56
CA VAL A 121 16.65 9.01 -23.64
C VAL A 121 16.35 10.44 -24.08
N HIS A 122 15.10 10.67 -24.50
CA HIS A 122 14.62 11.98 -24.94
C HIS A 122 14.25 12.88 -23.76
N LYS A 123 13.60 12.31 -22.74
CA LYS A 123 13.13 13.05 -21.56
C LYS A 123 13.04 12.15 -20.34
N VAL A 124 13.38 12.72 -19.18
CA VAL A 124 13.19 12.13 -17.86
C VAL A 124 12.34 13.09 -17.04
N SER A 125 11.21 12.62 -16.52
CA SER A 125 10.33 13.38 -15.63
C SER A 125 10.10 12.62 -14.33
N ASP A 126 10.16 13.30 -13.19
CA ASP A 126 9.77 12.78 -11.89
C ASP A 126 8.34 13.22 -11.58
N LEU A 127 7.40 12.30 -11.76
CA LEU A 127 5.97 12.56 -11.59
C LEU A 127 5.58 12.78 -10.12
N THR A 128 6.41 12.35 -9.16
CA THR A 128 6.18 12.61 -7.73
C THR A 128 6.50 14.07 -7.38
N VAL A 129 7.48 14.69 -8.06
CA VAL A 129 7.96 16.05 -7.77
C VAL A 129 7.34 17.11 -8.70
N GLU A 130 7.13 16.80 -9.97
CA GLU A 130 6.67 17.78 -10.98
C GLU A 130 5.21 18.20 -10.81
N GLY A 131 4.37 17.39 -10.16
CA GLY A 131 3.00 17.78 -9.85
C GLY A 131 2.03 16.63 -9.59
N PRO A 132 0.71 16.90 -9.60
CA PRO A 132 -0.30 15.87 -9.41
C PRO A 132 -0.34 14.92 -10.61
N HIS A 133 -0.12 13.62 -10.37
CA HIS A 133 -0.19 12.59 -11.39
C HIS A 133 -1.39 11.63 -11.18
N VAL A 134 -1.53 10.67 -12.09
CA VAL A 134 -2.38 9.49 -11.97
C VAL A 134 -1.49 8.28 -12.18
N SER A 135 -1.39 7.43 -11.16
CA SER A 135 -0.76 6.11 -11.22
C SER A 135 -1.83 5.02 -11.14
N ARG A 136 -1.69 4.01 -12.00
CA ARG A 136 -2.56 2.82 -12.04
C ARG A 136 -1.76 1.58 -12.40
N GLU A 137 -2.22 0.47 -11.87
CA GLU A 137 -1.69 -0.86 -12.15
C GLU A 137 -2.88 -1.81 -12.37
N LEU A 138 -2.67 -2.82 -13.21
CA LEU A 138 -3.57 -3.95 -13.40
C LEU A 138 -2.90 -5.21 -12.86
N ALA A 139 -3.69 -6.04 -12.17
CA ALA A 139 -3.27 -7.38 -11.77
C ALA A 139 -4.33 -8.42 -12.16
N LEU A 140 -3.84 -9.59 -12.59
CA LEU A 140 -4.61 -10.81 -12.73
C LEU A 140 -4.27 -11.72 -11.54
N VAL A 141 -5.30 -12.14 -10.80
CA VAL A 141 -5.18 -12.87 -9.54
C VAL A 141 -5.97 -14.17 -9.67
N LYS A 142 -5.26 -15.29 -9.68
CA LYS A 142 -5.85 -16.63 -9.78
C LYS A 142 -6.01 -17.22 -8.38
N VAL A 143 -7.22 -17.65 -8.07
CA VAL A 143 -7.58 -18.23 -6.77
C VAL A 143 -8.22 -19.59 -7.02
N ALA A 144 -7.63 -20.65 -6.47
CA ALA A 144 -8.22 -21.98 -6.43
C ALA A 144 -9.11 -22.10 -5.19
N GLY A 145 -10.34 -22.56 -5.36
CA GLY A 145 -11.31 -22.64 -4.28
C GLY A 145 -12.62 -23.28 -4.68
N THR A 146 -13.11 -24.16 -3.82
CA THR A 146 -14.43 -24.81 -3.90
C THR A 146 -15.28 -24.46 -2.68
N GLY A 147 -16.58 -24.74 -2.73
CA GLY A 147 -17.49 -24.54 -1.60
C GLY A 147 -17.51 -23.10 -1.07
N GLU A 148 -17.35 -22.94 0.25
CA GLU A 148 -17.45 -21.63 0.92
C GLU A 148 -16.33 -20.65 0.50
N LYS A 149 -15.08 -21.13 0.34
CA LYS A 149 -13.96 -20.28 -0.10
C LYS A 149 -14.21 -19.64 -1.47
N ARG A 150 -14.89 -20.37 -2.35
CA ARG A 150 -15.32 -19.91 -3.67
C ARG A 150 -16.31 -18.74 -3.55
N VAL A 151 -17.31 -18.87 -2.68
CA VAL A 151 -18.32 -17.83 -2.44
C VAL A 151 -17.69 -16.59 -1.79
N GLU A 152 -16.77 -16.78 -0.84
CA GLU A 152 -16.08 -15.67 -0.17
C GLU A 152 -15.15 -14.91 -1.13
N SER A 153 -14.46 -15.62 -2.03
CA SER A 153 -13.63 -14.99 -3.07
C SER A 153 -14.45 -14.07 -3.98
N LEU A 154 -15.69 -14.45 -4.34
CA LEU A 154 -16.59 -13.58 -5.10
C LEU A 154 -17.00 -12.32 -4.33
N ARG A 155 -17.24 -12.43 -3.01
CA ARG A 155 -17.59 -11.28 -2.16
C ARG A 155 -16.44 -10.28 -2.04
N ILE A 156 -15.22 -10.78 -1.82
CA ILE A 156 -14.04 -9.92 -1.74
C ILE A 156 -13.75 -9.27 -3.11
N ALA A 157 -13.95 -9.99 -4.21
CA ALA A 157 -13.87 -9.44 -5.56
C ALA A 157 -14.86 -8.28 -5.77
N ASP A 158 -16.12 -8.42 -5.37
CA ASP A 158 -17.14 -7.37 -5.47
C ASP A 158 -16.78 -6.12 -4.64
N ILE A 159 -16.36 -6.31 -3.37
CA ILE A 159 -15.90 -5.23 -2.48
C ILE A 159 -14.75 -4.42 -3.13
N PHE A 160 -13.78 -5.12 -3.74
CA PHE A 160 -12.64 -4.48 -4.41
C PHE A 160 -12.96 -4.01 -5.83
N ARG A 161 -14.18 -4.25 -6.33
CA ARG A 161 -14.60 -4.01 -7.72
C ARG A 161 -13.66 -4.67 -8.73
N ALA A 162 -13.22 -5.89 -8.42
CA ALA A 162 -12.48 -6.76 -9.34
C ALA A 162 -13.47 -7.46 -10.28
N ARG A 163 -13.09 -7.64 -11.53
CA ARG A 163 -13.91 -8.35 -12.55
C ARG A 163 -13.50 -9.82 -12.58
N VAL A 164 -14.47 -10.73 -12.60
CA VAL A 164 -14.19 -12.15 -12.90
C VAL A 164 -13.95 -12.26 -14.41
N VAL A 165 -12.74 -12.66 -14.81
CA VAL A 165 -12.38 -12.86 -16.23
C VAL A 165 -12.37 -14.33 -16.63
N ASP A 166 -12.18 -15.24 -15.68
CA ASP A 166 -12.36 -16.68 -15.86
C ASP A 166 -12.96 -17.32 -14.61
N SER A 167 -13.75 -18.37 -14.80
CA SER A 167 -14.47 -19.11 -13.76
C SER A 167 -14.61 -20.58 -14.15
N THR A 168 -13.78 -21.44 -13.56
CA THR A 168 -13.98 -22.90 -13.57
C THR A 168 -14.75 -23.33 -12.32
N ASN A 169 -15.04 -24.62 -12.12
CA ASN A 169 -15.63 -25.11 -10.85
C ASN A 169 -14.67 -25.04 -9.65
N GLU A 170 -13.37 -25.02 -9.91
CA GLU A 170 -12.31 -25.17 -8.90
C GLU A 170 -11.44 -23.90 -8.77
N SER A 171 -11.61 -22.93 -9.67
CA SER A 171 -10.82 -21.70 -9.67
C SER A 171 -11.61 -20.50 -10.19
N PHE A 172 -11.08 -19.32 -9.89
CA PHE A 172 -11.38 -18.05 -10.57
C PHE A 172 -10.08 -17.38 -11.01
N VAL A 173 -10.18 -16.56 -12.06
CA VAL A 173 -9.22 -15.49 -12.33
C VAL A 173 -9.94 -14.16 -12.22
N PHE A 174 -9.44 -13.31 -11.33
CA PHE A 174 -9.92 -11.95 -11.11
C PHE A 174 -8.98 -10.95 -11.77
N GLU A 175 -9.53 -10.00 -12.51
CA GLU A 175 -8.84 -8.79 -12.95
C GLU A 175 -9.15 -7.65 -11.97
N ILE A 176 -8.11 -7.01 -11.44
CA ILE A 176 -8.24 -5.83 -10.58
C ILE A 176 -7.39 -4.68 -11.12
N VAL A 177 -8.01 -3.50 -11.21
CA VAL A 177 -7.31 -2.24 -11.54
C VAL A 177 -7.35 -1.32 -10.32
N GLY A 178 -6.23 -0.69 -10.00
CA GLY A 178 -6.05 0.02 -8.74
C GLY A 178 -4.81 0.89 -8.69
N LYS A 179 -4.57 1.47 -7.51
CA LYS A 179 -3.21 1.77 -7.07
C LYS A 179 -2.59 0.50 -6.48
N THR A 180 -1.26 0.49 -6.37
CA THR A 180 -0.48 -0.63 -5.83
C THR A 180 -0.94 -1.07 -4.44
N GLU A 181 -1.34 -0.16 -3.54
CA GLU A 181 -1.81 -0.52 -2.18
C GLU A 181 -3.16 -1.26 -2.21
N LYS A 182 -4.07 -0.85 -3.12
CA LYS A 182 -5.36 -1.53 -3.32
C LYS A 182 -5.14 -2.96 -3.82
N ILE A 183 -4.20 -3.15 -4.74
CA ILE A 183 -3.88 -4.46 -5.31
C ILE A 183 -3.21 -5.35 -4.26
N ASN A 184 -2.25 -4.83 -3.50
CA ASN A 184 -1.60 -5.55 -2.40
C ASN A 184 -2.62 -6.01 -1.34
N ALA A 185 -3.54 -5.13 -0.94
CA ALA A 185 -4.61 -5.47 0.02
C ALA A 185 -5.57 -6.55 -0.52
N PHE A 186 -5.88 -6.52 -1.82
CA PHE A 186 -6.69 -7.56 -2.46
C PHE A 186 -6.00 -8.92 -2.48
N ILE A 187 -4.70 -8.95 -2.84
CA ILE A 187 -3.89 -10.17 -2.87
C ILE A 187 -3.82 -10.79 -1.47
N ALA A 188 -3.50 -10.00 -0.43
CA ALA A 188 -3.40 -10.47 0.95
C ALA A 188 -4.71 -11.07 1.50
N LEU A 189 -5.87 -10.60 1.03
CA LEU A 189 -7.18 -11.17 1.38
C LEU A 189 -7.50 -12.45 0.60
N MET A 190 -6.92 -12.65 -0.58
CA MET A 190 -7.07 -13.86 -1.39
C MET A 190 -6.13 -14.99 -0.98
N GLU A 191 -4.98 -14.69 -0.36
CA GLU A 191 -4.03 -15.68 0.18
C GLU A 191 -4.72 -16.81 0.99
N PRO A 192 -5.47 -16.55 2.08
CA PRO A 192 -6.12 -17.60 2.86
C PRO A 192 -7.24 -18.35 2.11
N LEU A 193 -7.79 -17.75 1.05
CA LEU A 193 -8.85 -18.33 0.24
C LEU A 193 -8.35 -19.33 -0.81
N GLY A 194 -7.03 -19.37 -1.06
CA GLY A 194 -6.40 -20.28 -2.01
C GLY A 194 -5.75 -19.57 -3.20
N LEU A 195 -5.15 -18.40 -2.96
CA LEU A 195 -4.34 -17.72 -3.97
C LEU A 195 -3.32 -18.69 -4.58
N THR A 196 -3.34 -18.80 -5.91
CA THR A 196 -2.51 -19.73 -6.66
C THR A 196 -1.44 -19.00 -7.45
N ASP A 197 -1.78 -17.86 -8.05
CA ASP A 197 -0.91 -17.16 -8.99
C ASP A 197 -1.30 -15.67 -9.10
N VAL A 198 -0.33 -14.79 -9.33
CA VAL A 198 -0.52 -13.34 -9.48
C VAL A 198 0.38 -12.83 -10.59
N THR A 199 -0.21 -12.22 -11.62
CA THR A 199 0.50 -11.47 -12.65
C THR A 199 0.14 -9.99 -12.54
N ARG A 200 1.13 -9.09 -12.66
CA ARG A 200 0.97 -7.63 -12.52
C ARG A 200 1.57 -6.93 -13.74
N THR A 201 0.97 -5.83 -14.18
CA THR A 201 1.52 -5.00 -15.26
C THR A 201 2.67 -4.10 -14.83
N GLY A 202 2.83 -3.91 -13.52
CA GLY A 202 3.53 -2.77 -12.95
C GLY A 202 2.73 -1.47 -13.08
N VAL A 203 3.29 -0.39 -12.53
CA VAL A 203 2.65 0.93 -12.49
C VAL A 203 2.80 1.66 -13.82
N ALA A 204 1.68 1.92 -14.48
CA ALA A 204 1.57 2.94 -15.51
C ALA A 204 1.22 4.29 -14.85
N ALA A 205 1.92 5.36 -15.23
CA ALA A 205 1.66 6.69 -14.67
C ALA A 205 1.70 7.80 -15.73
N ILE A 206 0.92 8.85 -15.49
CA ILE A 206 0.85 10.04 -16.33
C ILE A 206 0.57 11.28 -15.46
N ALA A 207 1.15 12.43 -15.81
CA ALA A 207 0.87 13.71 -15.17
C ALA A 207 -0.59 14.12 -15.42
N ARG A 208 -1.16 14.94 -14.53
CA ARG A 208 -2.45 15.59 -14.78
C ARG A 208 -2.23 16.96 -15.38
N GLY A 209 -3.02 17.29 -16.39
CA GLY A 209 -2.98 18.57 -17.07
C GLY A 209 -3.20 18.39 -18.57
N CYS A 210 -2.96 19.46 -19.32
CA CYS A 210 -2.95 19.43 -20.78
C CYS A 210 -1.54 19.24 -21.36
N ASP A 211 -0.49 19.45 -20.55
CA ASP A 211 0.89 19.39 -21.00
C ASP A 211 1.36 17.94 -21.14
N PRO A 212 1.91 17.53 -22.31
CA PRO A 212 2.47 16.21 -22.48
C PRO A 212 3.79 16.05 -21.70
N ILE A 213 3.96 14.86 -21.09
CA ILE A 213 5.26 14.39 -20.57
C ILE A 213 6.11 13.90 -21.74
#